data_AF-A0A0H4WUZ2-F1
#
_entry.id   AF-A0A0H4WUZ2-F1
#
_cell.length_a   1.000
_cell.length_b   1.000
_cell.length_c   1.000
_cell.angle_alpha   90.00
_cell.angle_beta   90.00
_cell.angle_gamma   90.00
#
_symmetry.space_group_name_H-M   'P 1'
#
loop_
_entity.id
_entity.type
_entity.pdbx_description
1 polymer ?
#
loop_
_entity_poly.entity_id
_entity_poly.type
_entity_poly.pdbx_seq_one_letter_code
_entity_poly.pdbx_strand_id
1 'polypeptide(L)'
;MLGVLTTQEAVLAAESFSAITGLVMSSDLIEEATSSDDDEPAGQWESSPWGPRAPAIRGRVRADRVDAWWKNARSRFEPGRRYLQGHLWTPELLIQALEVLPTRRRPPLALELAIRTQGAVNVETTAWTSRQRGQLLLARQLRPGIPVGSFDSFMRL
;
A
#
# COMPACT_ATOMS: atom_id res chain seq x y z
N MET A 1 -17.52 16.32 12.48
CA MET A 1 -16.18 16.87 12.80
C MET A 1 -15.13 16.14 11.96
N LEU A 2 -15.20 16.28 10.63
CA LEU A 2 -14.12 15.83 9.74
C LEU A 2 -13.12 16.98 9.75
N GLY A 3 -12.10 16.90 10.62
CA GLY A 3 -10.95 17.78 10.52
C GLY A 3 -10.40 17.67 9.10
N VAL A 4 -10.21 18.82 8.45
CA VAL A 4 -9.69 18.89 7.08
C VAL A 4 -8.29 18.29 7.12
N LEU A 5 -8.14 17.07 6.62
CA LEU A 5 -6.82 16.46 6.42
C LEU A 5 -6.00 17.43 5.58
N THR A 6 -4.72 17.60 5.94
CA THR A 6 -3.78 18.30 5.06
C THR A 6 -3.73 17.58 3.71
N THR A 7 -3.34 18.30 2.64
CA THR A 7 -3.22 17.70 1.31
C THR A 7 -2.33 16.44 1.32
N GLN A 8 -1.27 16.45 2.12
CA GLN A 8 -0.37 15.30 2.29
C GLN A 8 -1.03 14.12 3.00
N GLU A 9 -1.75 14.35 4.09
CA GLU A 9 -2.48 13.29 4.81
C GLU A 9 -3.60 12.70 3.95
N ALA A 10 -4.32 13.53 3.18
CA ALA A 10 -5.36 13.09 2.26
C ALA A 10 -4.77 12.19 1.16
N VAL A 11 -3.61 12.55 0.60
CA VAL A 11 -2.89 11.72 -0.36
C VAL A 11 -2.44 10.40 0.25
N LEU A 12 -1.85 10.41 1.45
CA LEU A 12 -1.41 9.17 2.12
C LEU A 12 -2.58 8.25 2.48
N ALA A 13 -3.70 8.83 2.91
CA ALA A 13 -4.94 8.13 3.20
C ALA A 13 -5.50 7.48 1.93
N ALA A 14 -5.60 8.23 0.83
CA ALA A 14 -6.02 7.71 -0.46
C ALA A 14 -5.10 6.59 -0.96
N GLU A 15 -3.79 6.80 -0.82
CA GLU A 15 -2.78 5.80 -1.14
C GLU A 15 -2.97 4.50 -0.37
N SER A 16 -3.28 4.58 0.92
CA SER A 16 -3.52 3.41 1.78
C SER A 16 -4.86 2.76 1.46
N PHE A 17 -5.89 3.57 1.24
CA PHE A 17 -7.22 3.13 0.85
C PHE A 17 -7.19 2.37 -0.47
N SER A 18 -6.49 2.88 -1.49
CA SER A 18 -6.25 2.20 -2.77
C SER A 18 -5.53 0.87 -2.58
N ALA A 19 -4.48 0.84 -1.76
CA ALA A 19 -3.70 -0.38 -1.52
C ALA A 19 -4.54 -1.50 -0.86
N ILE A 20 -5.49 -1.15 0.00
CA ILE A 20 -6.38 -2.11 0.69
C ILE A 20 -7.54 -2.52 -0.23
N THR A 21 -8.23 -1.55 -0.83
CA THR A 21 -9.51 -1.75 -1.51
C THR A 21 -9.37 -2.09 -3.00
N GLY A 22 -8.19 -1.87 -3.58
CA GLY A 22 -7.97 -1.97 -5.02
C GLY A 22 -8.55 -0.81 -5.82
N LEU A 23 -9.07 0.24 -5.17
CA LEU A 23 -9.56 1.42 -5.86
C LEU A 23 -8.42 2.10 -6.63
N VAL A 24 -8.56 2.21 -7.95
CA VAL A 24 -7.63 2.95 -8.79
C VAL A 24 -7.95 4.44 -8.66
N MET A 25 -6.97 5.23 -8.22
CA MET A 25 -7.12 6.69 -8.09
C MET A 25 -6.99 7.32 -9.48
N SER A 26 -8.12 7.40 -10.20
CA SER A 26 -8.25 8.02 -11.53
C SER A 26 -8.61 9.51 -11.44
N SER A 27 -8.67 10.19 -12.59
CA SER A 27 -9.03 11.60 -12.72
C SER A 27 -10.41 11.97 -12.15
N ASP A 28 -11.34 11.02 -12.03
CA ASP A 28 -12.66 11.28 -11.41
C ASP A 28 -12.57 11.45 -9.88
N LEU A 29 -11.49 10.91 -9.28
CA LEU A 29 -11.24 10.89 -7.84
C LEU A 29 -10.15 11.89 -7.42
N ILE A 30 -9.42 12.45 -8.40
CA ILE A 30 -8.33 13.39 -8.19
C ILE A 30 -8.65 14.67 -8.97
N GLU A 31 -8.71 15.78 -8.26
CA GLU A 31 -8.68 17.10 -8.86
C GLU A 31 -7.22 17.43 -9.18
N GLU A 32 -6.87 17.45 -10.46
CA GLU A 32 -5.53 17.86 -10.90
C GLU A 32 -5.26 19.28 -10.42
N ALA A 33 -4.09 19.50 -9.83
CA ALA A 33 -3.66 20.84 -9.47
C ALA A 33 -3.52 21.65 -10.76
N THR A 34 -4.40 22.61 -11.00
CA THR A 34 -4.16 23.67 -11.98
C THR A 34 -2.87 24.36 -11.57
N SER A 35 -1.94 24.54 -12.51
CA SER A 35 -0.56 25.03 -12.31
C SER A 35 -0.45 26.50 -11.85
N SER A 36 -1.30 26.93 -10.91
CA SER A 36 -1.45 28.33 -10.49
C SER A 36 -1.02 28.58 -9.04
N ASP A 37 -0.53 27.58 -8.32
CA ASP A 37 0.04 27.79 -6.97
C ASP A 37 1.56 27.68 -7.06
N ASP A 38 2.17 28.73 -7.58
CA ASP A 38 3.64 28.91 -7.66
C ASP A 38 4.20 29.67 -6.43
N ASP A 39 3.42 29.84 -5.35
CA ASP A 39 3.83 30.65 -4.19
C ASP A 39 3.44 30.04 -2.83
N GLU A 40 3.78 28.78 -2.57
CA GLU A 40 4.05 28.36 -1.18
C GLU A 40 5.57 28.27 -0.99
N PRO A 41 6.17 29.08 -0.07
CA PRO A 41 7.57 28.92 0.24
C PRO A 41 7.76 27.49 0.72
N ALA A 42 8.67 26.76 0.06
CA ALA A 42 9.00 25.38 0.38
C ALA A 42 9.21 25.25 1.89
N GLY A 43 8.15 24.84 2.61
CA GLY A 43 8.19 24.59 4.03
C GLY A 43 9.33 23.61 4.25
N GLN A 44 10.14 23.85 5.28
CA GLN A 44 11.32 23.03 5.59
C GLN A 44 10.92 21.57 5.63
N TRP A 45 11.06 20.91 4.48
CA TRP A 45 10.89 19.49 4.32
C TRP A 45 11.98 18.91 5.19
N GLU A 46 11.57 18.26 6.28
CA GLU A 46 12.46 17.49 7.13
C GLU A 46 13.35 16.69 6.19
N SER A 47 14.65 17.05 6.15
CA SER A 47 15.57 16.64 5.11
C SER A 47 15.84 15.16 5.31
N SER A 48 14.96 14.33 4.75
CA SER A 48 15.24 12.93 4.54
C SER A 48 16.53 12.88 3.71
N PRO A 49 17.55 12.09 4.13
CA PRO A 49 18.75 11.85 3.32
C PRO A 49 18.43 11.32 1.91
N TRP A 50 17.19 10.86 1.70
CA TRP A 50 16.67 10.35 0.43
C TRP A 50 15.72 11.33 -0.29
N GLY A 51 15.64 12.59 0.16
CA GLY A 51 14.73 13.61 -0.36
C GLY A 51 13.26 13.40 0.03
N PRO A 52 12.38 14.39 -0.24
CA PRO A 52 10.95 14.22 -0.04
C PRO A 52 10.42 13.10 -0.91
N ARG A 53 9.68 12.16 -0.33
CA ARG A 53 9.00 11.10 -1.08
C ARG A 53 7.95 11.75 -1.98
N ALA A 54 8.21 11.78 -3.29
CA ALA A 54 7.22 12.23 -4.25
C ALA A 54 5.93 11.41 -4.07
N PRO A 55 4.77 12.07 -3.87
CA PRO A 55 3.51 11.35 -3.70
C PRO A 55 3.13 10.62 -4.99
N ALA A 56 2.51 9.46 -4.87
CA ALA A 56 2.06 8.71 -6.04
C ALA A 56 0.83 9.34 -6.70
N ILE A 57 0.07 10.12 -5.93
CA ILE A 57 -1.11 10.87 -6.37
C ILE A 57 -0.69 12.34 -6.46
N ARG A 58 -0.91 12.94 -7.63
CA ARG A 58 -0.66 14.37 -7.86
C ARG A 58 -1.99 15.10 -7.92
N GLY A 59 -2.18 16.09 -7.05
CA GLY A 59 -3.43 16.85 -6.96
C GLY A 59 -4.23 16.57 -5.67
N ARG A 60 -5.42 17.17 -5.58
CA ARG A 60 -6.30 17.07 -4.42
C ARG A 60 -7.23 15.87 -4.56
N VAL A 61 -7.27 15.03 -3.53
CA VAL A 61 -8.20 13.88 -3.49
C VAL A 61 -9.63 14.37 -3.24
N ARG A 62 -10.57 13.94 -4.08
CA ARG A 62 -12.00 14.23 -3.95
C ARG A 62 -12.65 13.26 -2.95
N ALA A 63 -12.54 13.59 -1.67
CA ALA A 63 -13.00 12.72 -0.58
C ALA A 63 -14.51 12.38 -0.67
N ASP A 64 -15.34 13.30 -1.17
CA ASP A 64 -16.77 13.09 -1.42
C ASP A 64 -17.01 11.95 -2.43
N ARG A 65 -16.21 11.89 -3.49
CA ARG A 65 -16.28 10.84 -4.52
C ARG A 65 -15.79 9.50 -4.00
N VAL A 66 -14.72 9.51 -3.20
CA VAL A 66 -14.23 8.30 -2.52
C VAL A 66 -15.28 7.76 -1.54
N ASP A 67 -15.95 8.63 -0.77
CA ASP A 67 -17.03 8.23 0.15
C ASP A 67 -18.25 7.66 -0.60
N ALA A 68 -18.66 8.30 -1.69
CA ALA A 68 -19.73 7.79 -2.55
C ALA A 68 -19.40 6.40 -3.12
N TRP A 69 -18.16 6.20 -3.57
CA TRP A 69 -17.70 4.87 -3.99
C TRP A 69 -17.73 3.87 -2.83
N TRP A 70 -17.23 4.27 -1.65
CA TRP A 70 -17.16 3.40 -0.47
C TRP A 70 -18.53 2.91 -0.02
N LYS A 71 -19.56 3.78 -0.04
CA LYS A 71 -20.95 3.40 0.31
C LYS A 71 -21.46 2.22 -0.51
N ASN A 72 -21.07 2.14 -1.78
CA ASN A 72 -21.45 1.04 -2.68
C ASN A 72 -20.52 -0.17 -2.51
N ALA A 73 -19.24 0.07 -2.26
CA ALA A 73 -18.21 -0.96 -2.23
C ALA A 73 -18.13 -1.73 -0.91
N ARG A 74 -18.45 -1.09 0.23
CA ARG A 74 -18.12 -1.57 1.58
C ARG A 74 -18.68 -2.96 1.92
N SER A 75 -19.80 -3.35 1.33
CA SER A 75 -20.45 -4.65 1.60
C SER A 75 -19.61 -5.86 1.20
N ARG A 76 -18.64 -5.70 0.29
CA ARG A 76 -17.71 -6.76 -0.11
C ARG A 76 -16.59 -7.02 0.91
N PHE A 77 -16.43 -6.13 1.91
CA PHE A 77 -15.36 -6.18 2.89
C PHE A 77 -15.90 -6.68 4.24
N GLU A 78 -15.40 -7.83 4.68
CA GLU A 78 -15.76 -8.43 5.97
C GLU A 78 -14.91 -7.84 7.11
N PRO A 79 -15.52 -7.45 8.23
CA PRO A 79 -14.78 -7.06 9.44
C PRO A 79 -13.83 -8.17 9.91
N GLY A 80 -12.65 -7.78 10.39
CA GLY A 80 -11.64 -8.72 10.92
C GLY A 80 -10.87 -9.51 9.86
N ARG A 81 -11.20 -9.35 8.57
CA ARG A 81 -10.43 -9.90 7.45
C ARG A 81 -9.40 -8.89 6.96
N ARG A 82 -8.27 -9.40 6.46
CA ARG A 82 -7.23 -8.59 5.82
C ARG A 82 -7.44 -8.61 4.31
N TYR A 83 -7.35 -7.44 3.68
CA TYR A 83 -7.46 -7.30 2.23
C TYR A 83 -6.20 -6.67 1.65
N LEU A 84 -5.89 -7.05 0.42
CA LEU A 84 -4.83 -6.46 -0.40
C LEU A 84 -5.37 -6.28 -1.82
N GLN A 85 -5.34 -5.06 -2.35
CA GLN A 85 -5.86 -4.72 -3.68
C GLN A 85 -7.33 -5.20 -3.87
N GLY A 86 -8.16 -5.11 -2.83
CA GLY A 86 -9.57 -5.49 -2.88
C GLY A 86 -9.84 -6.99 -2.74
N HIS A 87 -8.79 -7.82 -2.65
CA HIS A 87 -8.90 -9.26 -2.51
C HIS A 87 -8.59 -9.69 -1.09
N LEU A 88 -9.24 -10.76 -0.63
CA LEU A 88 -8.92 -11.35 0.66
C LEU A 88 -7.44 -11.78 0.66
N TRP A 89 -6.72 -11.40 1.70
CA TRP A 89 -5.30 -11.65 1.80
C TRP A 89 -4.99 -13.16 1.77
N THR A 90 -4.00 -13.54 0.98
CA THR A 90 -3.42 -14.90 0.97
C THR A 90 -1.89 -14.81 0.80
N PRO A 91 -1.14 -15.84 1.19
CA PRO A 91 0.29 -15.92 0.92
C PRO A 91 0.63 -15.80 -0.57
N GLU A 92 -0.19 -16.39 -1.45
CA GLU A 92 -0.03 -16.28 -2.90
C GLU A 92 -0.15 -14.82 -3.36
N LEU A 93 -1.22 -14.14 -2.92
CA LEU A 93 -1.46 -12.75 -3.28
C LEU A 93 -0.36 -11.83 -2.77
N LEU A 94 0.20 -12.09 -1.58
CA LEU A 94 1.34 -11.34 -1.06
C LEU A 94 2.59 -11.49 -1.94
N ILE A 95 2.91 -12.72 -2.36
CA ILE A 95 4.05 -13.00 -3.24
C ILE A 95 3.83 -12.35 -4.62
N GLN A 96 2.64 -12.49 -5.20
CA GLN A 96 2.29 -11.85 -6.48
C GLN A 96 2.38 -10.31 -6.39
N ALA A 97 1.89 -9.73 -5.29
CA ALA A 97 1.93 -8.29 -5.07
C ALA A 97 3.37 -7.76 -5.00
N LEU A 98 4.31 -8.52 -4.44
CA LEU A 98 5.73 -8.17 -4.43
C LEU A 98 6.37 -8.15 -5.84
N GLU A 99 5.79 -8.89 -6.81
CA GLU A 99 6.26 -8.89 -8.20
C GLU A 99 5.72 -7.70 -9.00
N VAL A 100 4.42 -7.40 -8.84
CA VAL A 100 3.70 -6.48 -9.73
C VAL A 100 3.53 -5.07 -9.17
N LEU A 101 3.49 -4.90 -7.85
CA LEU A 101 3.24 -3.58 -7.28
C LEU A 101 4.46 -2.66 -7.44
N PRO A 102 4.24 -1.33 -7.49
CA PRO A 102 5.33 -0.35 -7.54
C PRO A 102 6.29 -0.53 -6.37
N THR A 103 7.59 -0.30 -6.60
CA THR A 103 8.66 -0.50 -5.60
C THR A 103 8.38 0.18 -4.26
N ARG A 104 7.75 1.36 -4.26
CA ARG A 104 7.34 2.08 -3.03
C ARG A 104 6.38 1.31 -2.11
N ARG A 105 5.68 0.29 -2.63
CA ARG A 105 4.72 -0.55 -1.90
C ARG A 105 5.29 -1.89 -1.47
N ARG A 106 6.44 -2.28 -2.01
CA ARG A 106 7.05 -3.57 -1.72
C ARG A 106 7.61 -3.68 -0.30
N PRO A 107 8.23 -2.65 0.33
CA PRO A 107 8.87 -2.82 1.64
C PRO A 107 7.91 -3.30 2.76
N PRO A 108 6.70 -2.72 2.92
CA PRO A 108 5.76 -3.24 3.92
C PRO A 108 5.32 -4.69 3.66
N LEU A 109 5.19 -5.08 2.39
CA LEU A 109 4.82 -6.44 1.99
C LEU A 109 5.98 -7.43 2.22
N ALA A 110 7.22 -6.99 1.97
CA ALA A 110 8.41 -7.79 2.22
C ALA A 110 8.60 -8.04 3.71
N LEU A 111 8.33 -7.01 4.55
CA LEU A 111 8.32 -7.16 6.00
C LEU A 111 7.23 -8.14 6.47
N GLU A 112 6.02 -8.03 5.93
CA GLU A 112 4.96 -8.99 6.25
C GLU A 112 5.36 -10.43 5.89
N LEU A 113 5.97 -10.64 4.72
CA LEU A 113 6.45 -11.95 4.30
C LEU A 113 7.55 -12.48 5.24
N ALA A 114 8.50 -11.63 5.63
CA ALA A 114 9.54 -11.98 6.57
C ALA A 114 8.95 -12.39 7.93
N ILE A 115 8.00 -11.63 8.47
CA ILE A 115 7.32 -11.97 9.73
C ILE A 115 6.61 -13.32 9.63
N ARG A 116 5.78 -13.52 8.60
CA ARG A 116 4.99 -14.75 8.44
C ARG A 116 5.83 -15.99 8.12
N THR A 117 7.03 -15.80 7.59
CA THR A 117 8.00 -16.88 7.37
C THR A 117 9.02 -17.00 8.50
N GLN A 118 8.84 -16.27 9.60
CA GLN A 118 9.79 -16.22 10.74
C GLN A 118 11.24 -15.93 10.29
N GLY A 119 11.38 -15.08 9.27
CA GLY A 119 12.68 -14.69 8.69
C GLY A 119 13.26 -15.67 7.66
N ALA A 120 12.58 -16.78 7.34
CA ALA A 120 13.07 -17.72 6.32
C ALA A 120 13.11 -17.10 4.91
N VAL A 121 12.27 -16.09 4.65
CA VAL A 121 12.30 -15.33 3.39
C VAL A 121 12.37 -13.84 3.66
N ASN A 122 13.49 -13.22 3.26
CA ASN A 122 13.68 -11.78 3.29
C ASN A 122 13.85 -11.26 1.86
N VAL A 123 12.85 -10.53 1.35
CA VAL A 123 12.91 -9.94 0.01
C VAL A 123 13.56 -8.56 0.08
N GLU A 124 14.70 -8.40 -0.56
CA GLU A 124 15.39 -7.12 -0.65
C GLU A 124 14.81 -6.28 -1.78
N THR A 125 13.84 -5.44 -1.46
CA THR A 125 13.02 -4.73 -2.47
C THR A 125 13.78 -3.72 -3.33
N THR A 126 15.02 -3.39 -2.96
CA THR A 126 15.93 -2.48 -3.69
C THR A 126 17.10 -3.21 -4.35
N ALA A 127 17.25 -4.53 -4.15
CA ALA A 127 18.33 -5.30 -4.77
C ALA A 127 18.09 -5.52 -6.27
N TRP A 128 19.07 -6.12 -6.95
CA TRP A 128 18.92 -6.53 -8.34
C TRP A 128 17.71 -7.45 -8.55
N THR A 129 17.01 -7.26 -9.67
CA THR A 129 15.79 -8.03 -10.00
C THR A 129 16.02 -9.55 -9.99
N SER A 130 17.20 -10.02 -10.38
CA SER A 130 17.57 -11.44 -10.32
C SER A 130 17.56 -11.99 -8.88
N ARG A 131 18.11 -11.23 -7.93
CA ARG A 131 18.10 -11.58 -6.49
C ARG A 131 16.68 -11.57 -5.95
N GLN A 132 15.90 -10.54 -6.26
CA GLN A 132 14.49 -10.45 -5.86
C GLN A 132 13.68 -11.65 -6.38
N ARG A 133 13.84 -12.01 -7.67
CA ARG A 133 13.17 -13.18 -8.26
C ARG A 133 13.57 -14.48 -7.57
N GLY A 134 14.85 -14.68 -7.25
CA GLY A 134 15.30 -15.84 -6.49
C GLY A 134 14.65 -15.94 -5.10
N GLN A 135 14.56 -14.81 -4.38
CA GLN A 135 13.90 -14.73 -3.07
C GLN A 135 12.40 -15.04 -3.16
N LEU A 136 11.72 -14.57 -4.21
CA LEU A 136 10.30 -14.84 -4.43
C LEU A 136 10.02 -16.27 -4.90
N LEU A 137 10.94 -16.91 -5.63
CA LEU A 137 10.86 -18.34 -5.93
C LEU A 137 10.95 -19.19 -4.66
N LEU A 138 11.85 -18.84 -3.72
CA LEU A 138 11.92 -19.49 -2.42
C LEU A 138 10.60 -19.30 -1.64
N ALA A 139 10.03 -18.10 -1.66
CA ALA A 139 8.73 -17.82 -1.04
C ALA A 139 7.63 -18.73 -1.60
N ARG A 140 7.59 -18.95 -2.92
CA ARG A 140 6.62 -19.85 -3.57
C ARG A 140 6.76 -21.29 -3.09
N GLN A 141 7.98 -21.77 -2.88
CA GLN A 141 8.23 -23.12 -2.39
C GLN A 141 7.76 -23.29 -0.93
N LEU A 142 7.96 -22.27 -0.10
CA LEU A 142 7.57 -22.28 1.31
C LEU A 142 6.09 -21.93 1.55
N ARG A 143 5.39 -21.44 0.51
CA ARG A 143 3.98 -21.01 0.56
C ARG A 143 3.05 -21.93 1.35
N PRO A 144 3.07 -23.28 1.19
CA PRO A 144 2.14 -24.15 1.92
C PRO A 144 2.23 -24.04 3.45
N GLY A 145 3.40 -23.64 3.98
CA GLY A 145 3.64 -23.45 5.41
C GLY A 145 3.44 -22.02 5.91
N ILE A 146 3.11 -21.06 5.04
CA ILE A 146 2.91 -19.66 5.45
C ILE A 146 1.55 -19.52 6.15
N PRO A 147 1.50 -19.10 7.44
CA PRO A 147 0.26 -19.03 8.19
C PRO A 147 -0.76 -18.08 7.55
N VAL A 148 -1.99 -18.58 7.42
CA VAL A 148 -3.14 -17.80 6.95
C VAL A 148 -3.95 -17.32 8.13
N GLY A 149 -4.34 -16.04 8.13
CA GLY A 149 -5.16 -15.46 9.19
C GLY A 149 -4.77 -14.02 9.54
N SER A 150 -5.46 -13.49 10.56
CA SER A 150 -5.15 -12.20 11.16
C SER A 150 -3.76 -12.22 11.79
N PHE A 151 -3.16 -11.05 11.94
CA PHE A 151 -1.87 -10.93 12.61
C PHE A 151 -1.94 -11.40 14.07
N ASP A 152 -3.04 -11.11 14.77
CA ASP A 152 -3.26 -11.56 16.15
C ASP A 152 -3.35 -13.09 16.26
N SER A 153 -3.92 -13.75 15.25
CA SER A 153 -3.96 -15.22 15.23
C SER A 153 -2.57 -15.82 15.04
N PHE A 154 -1.70 -15.13 14.29
CA PHE A 154 -0.33 -15.56 14.06
C PHE A 154 0.56 -15.34 15.30
N MET A 155 0.43 -14.20 15.99
CA MET A 155 1.24 -13.87 17.18
C MET A 155 0.94 -14.74 18.41
N ARG A 156 -0.06 -15.63 18.33
CA ARG A 156 -0.43 -16.58 19.39
C ARG A 156 0.07 -18.01 19.13
N LEU A 157 0.72 -18.26 17.99
CA LEU A 157 1.34 -19.54 17.61
C LEU A 157 2.79 -19.59 18.08
#